data_AF-A0A954FQM9-F1
#
_entry.id   AF-A0A954FQM9-F1
#
_cell.length_a   1.000
_cell.length_b   1.000
_cell.length_c   1.000
_cell.angle_alpha   90.00
_cell.angle_beta   90.00
_cell.angle_gamma   90.00
#
_symmetry.space_group_name_H-M   'P 1'
#
loop_
_entity.id
_entity.type
_entity.pdbx_description
1 polymer ?
#
loop_
_entity_poly.entity_id
_entity_poly.type
_entity_poly.pdbx_seq_one_letter_code
_entity_poly.pdbx_strand_id
1 'polypeptide(L)'
;IQFTPDLMPSDITGTSVLEESDTGRREFRFVQGPVFTNILLADEINRTPPKTQSALLQAMQEREVTVGQTTYKLPEPFFVIATQNPIEQEGTYPLPEAQQDRFMFNVKVDYPSLDEEEKILEATTSGERADVRKVLSAKSILYLQRQISQIVASPFIISYVARLVRATRPKDPASPDFIRRLVDWGAGPRAGQNLIAGAKAAAAMDGRPNVSIADVRKVAIPVLRHRVSTNFQAQAEGFDIDDLIRKLVAEVPEPNIPKYEKQ
;
A
#
# COMPACT_ATOMS: atom_id res chain seq x y z
N ILE A 1 -0.81 16.50 -1.51
CA ILE A 1 0.54 17.12 -1.40
C ILE A 1 1.26 16.77 -2.68
N GLN A 2 1.69 17.77 -3.43
CA GLN A 2 2.64 17.57 -4.51
C GLN A 2 4.04 17.49 -3.90
N PHE A 3 4.75 16.40 -4.15
CA PHE A 3 6.12 16.24 -3.69
C PHE A 3 7.06 16.94 -4.68
N THR A 4 7.77 17.97 -4.20
CA THR A 4 8.69 18.80 -5.00
C THR A 4 10.10 18.77 -4.39
N PRO A 5 11.17 19.02 -5.15
CA PRO A 5 12.54 18.91 -4.63
C PRO A 5 12.87 19.78 -3.42
N ASP A 6 12.13 20.88 -3.23
CA ASP A 6 12.27 21.85 -2.15
C ASP A 6 11.41 21.54 -0.91
N LEU A 7 10.52 20.54 -0.97
CA LEU A 7 9.62 20.21 0.13
C LEU A 7 10.40 19.70 1.36
N MET A 8 10.18 20.33 2.50
CA MET A 8 10.84 19.98 3.75
C MET A 8 9.98 19.02 4.58
N PRO A 9 10.58 18.22 5.49
CA PRO A 9 9.83 17.36 6.42
C PRO A 9 8.74 18.10 7.20
N SER A 10 9.03 19.32 7.66
CA SER A 10 8.09 20.19 8.39
C SER A 10 6.88 20.62 7.57
N ASP A 11 7.00 20.68 6.24
CA ASP A 11 5.88 21.03 5.36
C ASP A 11 4.87 19.88 5.28
N ILE A 12 5.28 18.67 5.66
CA ILE A 12 4.45 17.47 5.74
C ILE A 12 3.89 17.32 7.16
N THR A 13 4.78 17.35 8.16
CA THR A 13 4.44 17.07 9.56
C THR A 13 3.84 18.25 10.30
N GLY A 14 4.03 19.47 9.82
CA GLY A 14 3.66 20.70 10.51
C GLY A 14 4.85 21.36 11.19
N THR A 15 4.64 22.61 11.61
CA THR A 15 5.68 23.46 12.20
C THR A 15 5.17 24.19 13.43
N SER A 16 6.09 24.60 14.29
CA SER A 16 5.77 25.45 15.44
C SER A 16 6.07 26.91 15.08
N VAL A 17 5.05 27.76 15.17
CA VAL A 17 5.18 29.20 14.91
C VAL A 17 5.10 29.96 16.23
N LEU A 18 5.87 31.03 16.35
CA LEU A 18 5.79 31.92 17.50
C LEU A 18 4.65 32.91 17.26
N GLU A 19 3.61 32.86 18.08
CA GLU A 19 2.46 33.76 18.03
C GLU A 19 2.48 34.67 19.26
N GLU A 20 2.17 35.94 19.07
CA GLU A 20 2.02 36.89 20.17
C GLU A 20 0.54 36.91 20.58
N SER A 21 0.26 36.49 21.82
CA SER A 21 -1.08 36.55 22.38
C SER A 21 -1.56 38.00 22.54
N ASP A 22 -2.87 38.20 22.70
CA ASP A 22 -3.50 39.50 22.98
C ASP A 22 -2.92 40.20 24.25
N THR A 23 -2.16 39.46 25.07
CA THR A 23 -1.49 39.96 26.28
C THR A 23 -0.02 40.34 26.07
N GLY A 24 0.51 40.26 24.85
CA GLY A 24 1.91 40.53 24.51
C GLY A 24 2.88 39.40 24.87
N ARG A 25 2.38 38.25 25.33
CA ARG A 25 3.19 37.05 25.58
C ARG A 25 3.41 36.28 24.29
N ARG A 26 4.67 35.94 24.00
CA ARG A 26 5.07 35.07 22.88
C ARG A 26 4.90 33.61 23.28
N GLU A 27 4.03 32.89 22.59
CA GLU A 27 3.77 31.46 22.79
C GLU A 27 4.04 30.69 21.49
N PHE A 28 4.54 29.46 21.63
CA PHE A 28 4.73 28.57 20.49
C PHE A 28 3.41 27.86 20.17
N ARG A 29 2.84 28.12 19.00
CA ARG A 29 1.64 27.43 18.50
C ARG A 29 2.02 26.44 17.43
N PHE A 30 1.53 25.21 17.57
CA PHE A 30 1.67 24.19 16.54
C PHE A 30 0.67 24.41 15.39
N VAL A 31 1.20 24.48 14.17
CA VAL A 31 0.43 24.51 12.93
C VAL A 31 0.51 23.12 12.31
N GLN A 32 -0.64 22.45 12.26
CA GLN A 32 -0.76 21.10 11.72
C GLN A 32 -0.37 21.07 10.24
N GLY A 33 0.50 20.13 9.89
CA GLY A 33 0.82 19.85 8.50
C GLY A 33 -0.30 19.12 7.76
N PRO A 34 -0.17 18.95 6.44
CA PRO A 34 -1.17 18.27 5.60
C PRO A 34 -1.39 16.79 5.94
N VAL A 35 -0.51 16.13 6.72
CA VAL A 35 -0.73 14.75 7.19
C VAL A 35 -1.88 14.63 8.19
N PHE A 36 -2.33 15.73 8.80
CA PHE A 36 -3.49 15.75 9.72
C PHE A 36 -4.81 15.72 8.94
N THR A 37 -5.02 14.66 8.16
CA THR A 37 -6.22 14.40 7.35
C THR A 37 -6.61 12.93 7.43
N ASN A 38 -7.76 12.56 6.88
CA ASN A 38 -8.16 11.15 6.78
C ASN A 38 -7.63 10.48 5.50
N ILE A 39 -7.60 11.20 4.38
CA ILE A 39 -7.11 10.70 3.09
C ILE A 39 -6.05 11.67 2.60
N LEU A 40 -4.86 11.15 2.33
CA LEU A 40 -3.73 11.91 1.84
C LEU A 40 -3.28 11.36 0.49
N LEU A 41 -3.36 12.20 -0.55
CA LEU A 41 -2.69 11.96 -1.82
C LEU A 41 -1.29 12.58 -1.76
N ALA A 42 -0.26 11.74 -1.81
CA ALA A 42 1.15 12.09 -1.91
C ALA A 42 1.59 11.92 -3.37
N ASP A 43 1.43 12.98 -4.14
CA ASP A 43 1.66 12.95 -5.57
C ASP A 43 3.15 13.10 -5.88
N GLU A 44 3.68 12.25 -6.77
CA GLU A 44 5.08 12.18 -7.20
C GLU A 44 6.10 12.08 -6.04
N ILE A 45 5.85 11.16 -5.11
CA ILE A 45 6.67 10.99 -3.88
C ILE A 45 8.18 10.81 -4.17
N ASN A 46 8.53 10.34 -5.37
CA ASN A 46 9.90 10.19 -5.84
C ASN A 46 10.58 11.51 -6.24
N ARG A 47 9.94 12.68 -6.20
CA ARG A 47 10.56 13.99 -6.54
C ARG A 47 11.13 14.74 -5.35
N THR A 48 11.05 14.19 -4.14
CA THR A 48 11.63 14.78 -2.92
C THR A 48 12.82 14.01 -2.40
N PRO A 49 13.74 14.66 -1.66
CA PRO A 49 14.83 13.97 -0.98
C PRO A 49 14.35 12.87 0.00
N PRO A 50 15.17 11.84 0.27
CA PRO A 50 14.82 10.72 1.16
C PRO A 50 14.39 11.12 2.58
N LYS A 51 14.89 12.26 3.09
CA LYS A 51 14.51 12.77 4.42
C LYS A 51 13.03 13.16 4.49
N THR A 52 12.53 13.82 3.43
CA THR A 52 11.13 14.25 3.33
C THR A 52 10.20 13.06 3.12
N GLN A 53 10.60 12.11 2.28
CA GLN A 53 9.90 10.82 2.12
C GLN A 53 9.78 10.09 3.47
N SER A 54 10.88 10.04 4.24
CA SER A 54 10.91 9.37 5.55
C SER A 54 9.93 9.98 6.55
N ALA A 55 9.73 11.31 6.51
CA ALA A 55 8.77 11.99 7.39
C ALA A 55 7.33 11.52 7.15
N LEU A 56 6.91 11.43 5.88
CA LEU A 56 5.61 10.87 5.52
C LEU A 56 5.51 9.39 5.94
N LEU A 57 6.53 8.58 5.63
CA LEU A 57 6.52 7.14 5.93
C LEU A 57 6.50 6.85 7.44
N GLN A 58 7.15 7.69 8.24
CA GLN A 58 7.06 7.62 9.70
C GLN A 58 5.63 7.94 10.15
N ALA A 59 5.04 9.04 9.68
CA ALA A 59 3.65 9.40 10.01
C ALA A 59 2.66 8.28 9.62
N MET A 60 2.89 7.62 8.47
CA MET A 60 2.12 6.46 8.02
C MET A 60 2.24 5.26 8.96
N GLN A 61 3.44 4.98 9.47
CA GLN A 61 3.71 3.79 10.27
C GLN A 61 3.30 3.99 11.73
N GLU A 62 3.66 5.12 12.33
CA GLU A 62 3.46 5.42 13.75
C GLU A 62 2.06 5.99 14.03
N ARG A 63 1.37 6.51 13.01
CA ARG A 63 0.06 7.19 13.15
C ARG A 63 0.10 8.40 14.08
N GLU A 64 1.28 8.96 14.28
CA GLU A 64 1.53 10.16 15.06
C GLU A 64 2.75 10.90 14.51
N VAL A 65 2.86 12.16 14.92
CA VAL A 65 3.93 13.07 14.52
C VAL A 65 4.44 13.78 15.76
N THR A 66 5.75 13.80 15.96
CA THR A 66 6.40 14.54 17.05
C THR A 66 7.02 15.82 16.52
N VAL A 67 6.63 16.96 17.08
CA VAL A 67 7.21 18.27 16.78
C VAL A 67 7.71 18.90 18.06
N GLY A 68 9.02 19.17 18.13
CA GLY A 68 9.68 19.59 19.36
C GLY A 68 9.58 18.49 20.43
N GLN A 69 8.93 18.80 21.55
CA GLN A 69 8.74 17.86 22.68
C GLN A 69 7.31 17.29 22.75
N THR A 70 6.45 17.61 21.79
CA THR A 70 5.03 17.23 21.83
C THR A 70 4.71 16.28 20.68
N THR A 71 4.03 15.18 21.03
CA THR A 71 3.53 14.19 20.06
C THR A 71 2.06 14.41 19.79
N TYR A 72 1.69 14.42 18.51
CA TYR A 72 0.34 14.65 18.02
C TYR A 72 -0.14 13.42 17.24
N LYS A 73 -1.30 12.88 17.61
CA LYS A 73 -1.91 11.74 16.91
C LYS A 73 -2.57 12.19 15.62
N LEU A 74 -2.46 11.37 14.58
CA LEU A 74 -3.15 11.61 13.31
C LEU A 74 -4.64 11.24 13.43
N PRO A 75 -5.52 11.88 12.63
CA PRO A 75 -6.94 11.52 12.58
C PRO A 75 -7.17 10.08 12.11
N GLU A 76 -8.14 9.38 12.69
CA GLU A 76 -8.54 8.04 12.23
C GLU A 76 -9.87 8.08 11.45
N PRO A 77 -10.02 7.35 10.34
CA PRO A 77 -8.98 6.54 9.67
C PRO A 77 -7.96 7.44 8.96
N PHE A 78 -6.69 6.98 8.89
CA PHE A 78 -5.64 7.64 8.10
C PHE A 78 -5.22 6.74 6.94
N PHE A 79 -5.37 7.22 5.71
CA PHE A 79 -5.07 6.49 4.49
C PHE A 79 -4.23 7.32 3.54
N VAL A 80 -3.16 6.73 3.01
CA VAL A 80 -2.24 7.41 2.10
C VAL A 80 -2.24 6.71 0.74
N ILE A 81 -2.42 7.49 -0.31
CA ILE A 81 -2.20 7.11 -1.70
C ILE A 81 -0.94 7.84 -2.13
N ALA A 82 0.07 7.12 -2.60
CA ALA A 82 1.27 7.72 -3.13
C ALA A 82 1.41 7.34 -4.61
N THR A 83 1.72 8.32 -5.46
CA THR A 83 2.01 8.11 -6.88
C THR A 83 3.52 8.26 -7.11
N GLN A 84 4.01 7.63 -8.16
CA GLN A 84 5.38 7.79 -8.63
C GLN A 84 5.32 8.07 -10.13
N ASN A 85 6.09 9.04 -10.59
CA ASN A 85 6.24 9.30 -12.01
C ASN A 85 7.36 8.38 -12.55
N PRO A 86 7.06 7.45 -13.48
CA PRO A 86 8.04 6.49 -13.98
C PRO A 86 8.90 7.03 -15.13
N ILE A 87 8.54 8.17 -15.74
CA ILE A 87 9.16 8.67 -16.97
C ILE A 87 10.28 9.67 -16.68
N GLU A 88 10.11 10.54 -15.67
CA GLU A 88 11.11 11.56 -15.32
C GLU A 88 12.28 10.94 -14.54
N GLN A 89 13.49 11.00 -15.10
CA GLN A 89 14.70 10.49 -14.44
C GLN A 89 15.53 11.60 -13.74
N GLU A 90 15.46 12.84 -14.20
CA GLU A 90 16.18 13.94 -13.58
C GLU A 90 15.47 14.42 -12.30
N GLY A 91 16.24 14.56 -11.21
CA GLY A 91 15.71 15.06 -9.94
C GLY A 91 14.79 14.09 -9.20
N THR A 92 14.82 12.79 -9.54
CA THR A 92 14.06 11.77 -8.82
C THR A 92 14.92 10.95 -7.85
N TYR A 93 14.31 10.61 -6.73
CA TYR A 93 14.83 9.81 -5.63
C TYR A 93 13.91 8.59 -5.47
N PRO A 94 14.24 7.45 -6.10
CA PRO A 94 13.40 6.27 -6.00
C PRO A 94 13.29 5.81 -4.55
N LEU A 95 12.10 5.34 -4.16
CA LEU A 95 11.90 4.79 -2.83
C LEU A 95 12.66 3.46 -2.71
N PRO A 96 13.56 3.30 -1.74
CA PRO A 96 14.17 2.01 -1.44
C PRO A 96 13.12 0.93 -1.16
N GLU A 97 13.43 -0.34 -1.41
CA GLU A 97 12.45 -1.44 -1.25
C GLU A 97 11.92 -1.52 0.18
N ALA A 98 12.76 -1.25 1.17
CA ALA A 98 12.36 -1.18 2.58
C ALA A 98 11.29 -0.11 2.86
N GLN A 99 11.25 0.96 2.05
CA GLN A 99 10.23 2.00 2.12
C GLN A 99 8.96 1.59 1.38
N GLN A 100 9.10 1.02 0.17
CA GLN A 100 7.97 0.51 -0.59
C GLN A 100 7.20 -0.58 0.19
N ASP A 101 7.91 -1.41 0.95
CA ASP A 101 7.30 -2.48 1.75
C ASP A 101 6.28 -1.95 2.79
N ARG A 102 6.31 -0.66 3.16
CA ARG A 102 5.31 -0.02 4.03
C ARG A 102 3.96 0.17 3.35
N PHE A 103 3.90 0.19 2.02
CA PHE A 103 2.65 0.27 1.27
C PHE A 103 2.01 -1.11 1.14
N MET A 104 0.71 -1.21 1.42
CA MET A 104 -0.02 -2.47 1.33
C MET A 104 -0.03 -3.00 -0.11
N PHE A 105 -0.44 -2.14 -1.05
CA PHE A 105 -0.54 -2.45 -2.48
C PHE A 105 0.32 -1.50 -3.30
N ASN A 106 0.87 -2.02 -4.40
CA ASN A 106 1.29 -1.25 -5.55
C ASN A 106 0.27 -1.48 -6.68
N VAL A 107 -0.29 -0.41 -7.23
CA VAL A 107 -1.28 -0.47 -8.30
C VAL A 107 -0.69 0.24 -9.52
N LYS A 108 -0.59 -0.50 -10.63
CA LYS A 108 -0.27 0.07 -11.95
C LYS A 108 -1.59 0.63 -12.50
N VAL A 109 -1.61 1.90 -12.84
CA VAL A 109 -2.72 2.57 -13.52
C VAL A 109 -2.30 2.75 -14.96
N ASP A 110 -3.10 2.21 -15.89
CA ASP A 110 -2.90 2.37 -17.32
C ASP A 110 -3.94 3.35 -17.88
N TYR A 111 -3.79 3.74 -19.14
CA TYR A 111 -4.78 4.55 -19.82
C TYR A 111 -6.12 3.82 -19.93
N PRO A 112 -7.25 4.55 -19.84
CA PRO A 112 -8.57 3.98 -20.05
C PRO A 112 -8.69 3.40 -21.47
N SER A 113 -9.59 2.44 -21.65
CA SER A 113 -10.02 2.04 -23.00
C SER A 113 -10.71 3.20 -23.72
N LEU A 114 -10.81 3.15 -25.05
CA LEU A 114 -11.50 4.17 -25.84
C LEU A 114 -12.91 4.45 -25.31
N ASP A 115 -13.70 3.39 -25.05
CA ASP A 115 -15.07 3.52 -24.53
C ASP A 115 -15.13 4.17 -23.13
N GLU A 116 -14.12 3.93 -22.28
CA GLU A 116 -14.01 4.57 -20.98
C GLU A 116 -13.55 6.02 -21.11
N GLU A 117 -12.63 6.31 -22.03
CA GLU A 117 -12.13 7.64 -22.32
C GLU A 117 -13.24 8.54 -22.88
N GLU A 118 -14.03 8.05 -23.83
CA GLU A 118 -15.20 8.75 -24.36
C GLU A 118 -16.19 9.12 -23.24
N LYS A 119 -16.48 8.20 -22.31
CA LYS A 119 -17.35 8.48 -21.15
C LYS A 119 -16.74 9.51 -20.20
N ILE A 120 -15.43 9.47 -19.97
CA ILE A 120 -14.74 10.45 -19.14
C ILE A 120 -14.82 11.84 -19.80
N LEU A 121 -14.58 11.92 -21.11
CA LEU A 121 -14.65 13.17 -21.86
C LEU A 121 -16.08 13.73 -21.87
N GLU A 122 -17.09 12.89 -22.07
CA GLU A 122 -18.50 13.28 -22.00
C GLU A 122 -18.87 13.81 -20.61
N ALA A 123 -18.54 13.04 -19.56
CA ALA A 123 -18.85 13.42 -18.18
C ALA A 123 -18.15 14.73 -17.77
N THR A 124 -16.88 14.92 -18.14
CA THR A 124 -16.11 16.12 -17.75
C THR A 124 -16.43 17.35 -18.57
N THR A 125 -16.94 17.19 -19.80
CA THR A 125 -17.30 18.31 -20.69
C THR A 125 -18.76 18.75 -20.54
N SER A 126 -19.62 17.92 -19.95
CA SER A 126 -21.04 18.23 -19.72
C SER A 126 -21.29 19.47 -18.84
N GLY A 127 -20.30 19.89 -18.04
CA GLY A 127 -20.44 20.97 -17.06
C GLY A 127 -21.28 20.61 -15.83
N GLU A 128 -21.85 19.41 -15.79
CA GLU A 128 -22.62 18.92 -14.64
C GLU A 128 -21.69 18.46 -13.52
N ARG A 129 -21.81 19.08 -12.34
CA ARG A 129 -21.15 18.58 -11.13
C ARG A 129 -22.09 17.58 -10.44
N ALA A 130 -21.62 16.35 -10.29
CA ALA A 130 -22.34 15.34 -9.53
C ALA A 130 -22.47 15.77 -8.06
N ASP A 131 -23.70 15.83 -7.55
CA ASP A 131 -23.95 16.02 -6.12
C ASP A 131 -23.71 14.69 -5.38
N VAL A 132 -22.70 14.67 -4.51
CA VAL A 132 -22.28 13.45 -3.80
C VAL A 132 -22.91 13.41 -2.42
N ARG A 133 -23.60 12.30 -2.13
CA ARG A 133 -24.20 12.07 -0.81
C ARG A 133 -23.27 11.25 0.07
N LYS A 134 -23.12 11.69 1.32
CA LYS A 134 -22.37 10.94 2.33
C LYS A 134 -23.10 9.65 2.70
N VAL A 135 -22.53 8.51 2.32
CA VAL A 135 -23.07 7.17 2.63
C VAL A 135 -22.51 6.56 3.92
N LEU A 136 -21.29 6.94 4.31
CA LEU A 136 -20.62 6.43 5.51
C LEU A 136 -19.96 7.55 6.32
N SER A 137 -19.89 7.36 7.64
CA SER A 137 -19.12 8.21 8.54
C SER A 137 -17.74 7.62 8.83
N ALA A 138 -16.78 8.44 9.29
CA ALA A 138 -15.47 7.95 9.74
C ALA A 138 -15.60 6.85 10.82
N LYS A 139 -16.51 7.02 11.78
CA LYS A 139 -16.80 6.00 12.81
C LYS A 139 -17.33 4.70 12.20
N SER A 140 -18.18 4.80 11.19
CA SER A 140 -18.71 3.64 10.45
C SER A 140 -17.60 2.90 9.71
N ILE A 141 -16.67 3.63 9.07
CA ILE A 141 -15.52 3.03 8.39
C ILE A 141 -14.63 2.27 9.38
N LEU A 142 -14.31 2.88 10.52
CA LEU A 142 -13.50 2.21 11.57
C LEU A 142 -14.21 0.97 12.13
N TYR A 143 -15.54 1.04 12.29
CA TYR A 143 -16.34 -0.12 12.69
C TYR A 143 -16.22 -1.25 11.67
N LEU A 144 -16.41 -0.96 10.37
CA LEU A 144 -16.29 -1.95 9.30
C LEU A 144 -14.87 -2.54 9.21
N GLN A 145 -13.82 -1.73 9.35
CA GLN A 145 -12.44 -2.22 9.40
C GLN A 145 -12.22 -3.24 10.53
N ARG A 146 -12.83 -3.02 11.70
CA ARG A 146 -12.81 -3.99 12.81
C ARG A 146 -13.60 -5.26 12.50
N GLN A 147 -14.72 -5.16 11.79
CA GLN A 147 -15.47 -6.35 11.37
C GLN A 147 -14.69 -7.18 10.33
N ILE A 148 -14.07 -6.51 9.35
CA ILE A 148 -13.24 -7.18 8.33
C ILE A 148 -12.05 -7.89 8.97
N SER A 149 -11.41 -7.31 9.99
CA SER A 149 -10.28 -7.94 10.66
C SER A 149 -10.68 -9.21 11.43
N GLN A 150 -11.95 -9.33 11.85
CA GLN A 150 -12.51 -10.51 12.53
C GLN A 150 -12.87 -11.66 11.59
N ILE A 151 -12.92 -11.45 10.26
CA ILE A 151 -13.12 -12.54 9.29
C ILE A 151 -12.04 -13.60 9.49
N VAL A 152 -12.46 -14.87 9.58
CA VAL A 152 -11.55 -15.97 9.91
C VAL A 152 -10.72 -16.34 8.67
N ALA A 153 -9.40 -16.33 8.83
CA ALA A 153 -8.48 -17.00 7.93
C ALA A 153 -8.12 -18.35 8.56
N SER A 154 -8.58 -19.45 7.96
CA SER A 154 -8.33 -20.79 8.49
C SER A 154 -6.83 -21.11 8.50
N PRO A 155 -6.36 -22.06 9.33
CA PRO A 155 -4.97 -22.52 9.31
C PRO A 155 -4.51 -22.96 7.92
N PHE A 156 -5.44 -23.49 7.12
CA PHE A 156 -5.25 -23.83 5.72
C PHE A 156 -4.85 -22.61 4.86
N ILE A 157 -5.60 -21.50 4.96
CA ILE A 157 -5.29 -20.26 4.24
C ILE A 157 -3.97 -19.66 4.72
N ILE A 158 -3.72 -19.64 6.04
CA ILE A 158 -2.47 -19.14 6.60
C ILE A 158 -1.28 -19.95 6.08
N SER A 159 -1.41 -21.27 6.02
CA SER A 159 -0.39 -22.17 5.45
C SER A 159 -0.15 -21.87 3.96
N TYR A 160 -1.21 -21.71 3.17
CA TYR A 160 -1.08 -21.35 1.75
C TYR A 160 -0.34 -20.02 1.56
N VAL A 161 -0.73 -18.98 2.30
CA VAL A 161 -0.07 -17.65 2.24
C VAL A 161 1.40 -17.75 2.65
N ALA A 162 1.72 -18.49 3.71
CA ALA A 162 3.10 -18.69 4.14
C ALA A 162 3.93 -19.40 3.06
N ARG A 163 3.39 -20.45 2.42
CA ARG A 163 4.05 -21.16 1.32
C ARG A 163 4.27 -20.24 0.12
N LEU A 164 3.25 -19.47 -0.27
CA LEU A 164 3.32 -18.52 -1.38
C LEU A 164 4.41 -17.47 -1.14
N VAL A 165 4.43 -16.84 0.04
CA VAL A 165 5.44 -15.83 0.39
C VAL A 165 6.83 -16.43 0.43
N ARG A 166 7.01 -17.63 1.02
CA ARG A 166 8.31 -18.29 1.06
C ARG A 166 8.82 -18.67 -0.33
N ALA A 167 7.92 -19.11 -1.21
CA ALA A 167 8.26 -19.50 -2.58
C ALA A 167 8.75 -18.32 -3.44
N THR A 168 8.58 -17.06 -3.00
CA THR A 168 9.21 -15.89 -3.66
C THR A 168 10.70 -15.75 -3.35
N ARG A 169 11.24 -16.47 -2.36
CA ARG A 169 12.60 -16.25 -1.84
C ARG A 169 13.59 -17.16 -2.56
N PRO A 170 14.57 -16.64 -3.30
CA PRO A 170 15.46 -17.47 -4.13
C PRO A 170 16.35 -18.44 -3.32
N LYS A 171 16.60 -18.16 -2.05
CA LYS A 171 17.40 -19.01 -1.15
C LYS A 171 16.58 -20.10 -0.44
N ASP A 172 15.25 -20.11 -0.60
CA ASP A 172 14.41 -21.14 0.02
C ASP A 172 14.43 -22.42 -0.83
N PRO A 173 14.73 -23.61 -0.26
CA PRO A 173 14.73 -24.87 -1.00
C PRO A 173 13.39 -25.19 -1.67
N ALA A 174 12.28 -24.71 -1.10
CA ALA A 174 10.94 -24.95 -1.62
C ALA A 174 10.55 -23.99 -2.76
N SER A 175 11.38 -22.99 -3.07
CA SER A 175 11.10 -22.04 -4.16
C SER A 175 11.25 -22.70 -5.52
N PRO A 176 10.35 -22.45 -6.48
CA PRO A 176 10.47 -22.95 -7.85
C PRO A 176 11.80 -22.56 -8.53
N ASP A 177 12.25 -23.36 -9.50
CA ASP A 177 13.52 -23.15 -10.21
C ASP A 177 13.62 -21.76 -10.83
N PHE A 178 12.53 -21.26 -11.41
CA PHE A 178 12.52 -19.95 -12.06
C PHE A 178 12.73 -18.83 -11.04
N ILE A 179 12.19 -18.92 -9.81
CA ILE A 179 12.45 -17.94 -8.76
C ILE A 179 13.92 -17.95 -8.37
N ARG A 180 14.50 -19.13 -8.15
CA ARG A 180 15.92 -19.25 -7.76
C ARG A 180 16.87 -18.67 -8.80
N ARG A 181 16.48 -18.69 -10.08
CA ARG A 181 17.29 -18.20 -11.21
C ARG A 181 17.04 -16.75 -11.56
N LEU A 182 15.82 -16.24 -11.40
CA LEU A 182 15.38 -14.95 -11.95
C LEU A 182 15.13 -13.87 -10.89
N VAL A 183 15.11 -14.22 -9.60
CA VAL A 183 14.79 -13.30 -8.50
C VAL A 183 16.01 -13.12 -7.60
N ASP A 184 16.38 -11.88 -7.30
CA ASP A 184 17.45 -11.54 -6.36
C ASP A 184 16.95 -11.49 -4.92
N TRP A 185 15.74 -10.98 -4.73
CA TRP A 185 15.14 -10.80 -3.41
C TRP A 185 13.63 -11.03 -3.43
N GLY A 186 13.14 -11.72 -2.40
CA GLY A 186 11.74 -12.12 -2.27
C GLY A 186 11.05 -11.53 -1.05
N ALA A 187 9.74 -11.75 -0.97
CA ALA A 187 8.85 -11.08 -0.04
C ALA A 187 9.05 -11.49 1.43
N GLY A 188 9.00 -10.49 2.31
CA GLY A 188 9.06 -10.64 3.77
C GLY A 188 7.71 -11.04 4.41
N PRO A 189 7.67 -11.24 5.74
CA PRO A 189 6.45 -11.59 6.48
C PRO A 189 5.29 -10.59 6.31
N ARG A 190 5.62 -9.30 6.11
CA ARG A 190 4.62 -8.24 5.89
C ARG A 190 3.78 -8.49 4.63
N ALA A 191 4.36 -9.11 3.60
CA ALA A 191 3.60 -9.54 2.43
C ALA A 191 2.48 -10.51 2.82
N GLY A 192 2.78 -11.49 3.67
CA GLY A 192 1.79 -12.45 4.16
C GLY A 192 0.66 -11.79 4.97
N GLN A 193 1.01 -10.82 5.82
CA GLN A 193 0.03 -10.02 6.56
C GLN A 193 -0.90 -9.26 5.61
N ASN A 194 -0.35 -8.61 4.59
CA ASN A 194 -1.10 -7.84 3.61
C ASN A 194 -1.93 -8.71 2.66
N LEU A 195 -1.44 -9.90 2.29
CA LEU A 195 -2.21 -10.89 1.55
C LEU A 195 -3.45 -11.32 2.34
N ILE A 196 -3.29 -11.64 3.63
CA ILE A 196 -4.41 -12.03 4.50
C ILE A 196 -5.39 -10.86 4.67
N ALA A 197 -4.90 -9.66 4.97
CA ALA A 197 -5.76 -8.49 5.16
C ALA A 197 -6.54 -8.14 3.87
N GLY A 198 -5.87 -8.17 2.71
CA GLY A 198 -6.48 -7.96 1.40
C GLY A 198 -7.50 -9.05 1.06
N ALA A 199 -7.19 -10.30 1.36
CA ALA A 199 -8.09 -11.43 1.12
C ALA A 199 -9.33 -11.38 2.02
N LYS A 200 -9.20 -10.96 3.28
CA LYS A 200 -10.34 -10.69 4.17
C LYS A 200 -11.22 -9.57 3.63
N ALA A 201 -10.62 -8.48 3.14
CA ALA A 201 -11.36 -7.38 2.52
C ALA A 201 -12.10 -7.83 1.25
N ALA A 202 -11.46 -8.66 0.41
CA ALA A 202 -12.10 -9.25 -0.77
C ALA A 202 -13.30 -10.13 -0.39
N ALA A 203 -13.14 -11.03 0.58
CA ALA A 203 -14.23 -11.87 1.08
C ALA A 203 -15.38 -11.02 1.67
N ALA A 204 -15.06 -9.95 2.41
CA ALA A 204 -16.05 -9.04 2.97
C ALA A 204 -16.88 -8.32 1.89
N MET A 205 -16.23 -7.86 0.82
CA MET A 205 -16.91 -7.22 -0.31
C MET A 205 -17.86 -8.18 -1.04
N ASP A 206 -17.54 -9.48 -1.04
CA ASP A 206 -18.41 -10.54 -1.55
C ASP A 206 -19.47 -11.01 -0.53
N GLY A 207 -19.55 -10.39 0.66
CA GLY A 207 -20.47 -10.77 1.73
C GLY A 207 -20.16 -12.12 2.40
N ARG A 208 -18.97 -12.67 2.19
CA ARG A 208 -18.56 -13.98 2.73
C ARG A 208 -17.89 -13.85 4.10
N PRO A 209 -18.23 -14.72 5.07
CA PRO A 209 -17.65 -14.69 6.41
C PRO A 209 -16.31 -15.44 6.52
N ASN A 210 -15.79 -15.98 5.42
CA ASN A 210 -14.55 -16.75 5.38
C ASN A 210 -13.71 -16.42 4.15
N VAL A 211 -12.38 -16.48 4.33
CA VAL A 211 -11.40 -16.27 3.27
C VAL A 211 -11.19 -17.56 2.47
N SER A 212 -11.15 -17.43 1.15
CA SER A 212 -10.80 -18.50 0.22
C SER A 212 -9.39 -18.31 -0.37
N ILE A 213 -8.84 -19.34 -1.02
CA ILE A 213 -7.58 -19.21 -1.78
C ILE A 213 -7.75 -18.21 -2.92
N ALA A 214 -8.92 -18.17 -3.58
CA ALA A 214 -9.19 -17.24 -4.66
C ALA A 214 -9.05 -15.78 -4.23
N ASP A 215 -9.42 -15.45 -2.98
CA ASP A 215 -9.24 -14.11 -2.41
C ASP A 215 -7.77 -13.72 -2.29
N VAL A 216 -6.94 -14.67 -1.83
CA VAL A 216 -5.48 -14.48 -1.74
C VAL A 216 -4.88 -14.28 -3.13
N ARG A 217 -5.29 -15.10 -4.11
CA ARG A 217 -4.81 -15.00 -5.49
C ARG A 217 -5.19 -13.66 -6.12
N LYS A 218 -6.41 -13.16 -5.86
CA LYS A 218 -6.92 -11.87 -6.38
C LYS A 218 -6.06 -10.68 -5.96
N VAL A 219 -5.53 -10.70 -4.74
CA VAL A 219 -4.66 -9.63 -4.22
C VAL A 219 -3.16 -9.91 -4.35
N ALA A 220 -2.77 -11.06 -4.90
CA ALA A 220 -1.38 -11.49 -4.90
C ALA A 220 -0.45 -10.54 -5.65
N ILE A 221 -0.81 -10.17 -6.88
CA ILE A 221 -0.02 -9.27 -7.73
C ILE A 221 0.21 -7.91 -7.05
N PRO A 222 -0.84 -7.13 -6.68
CA PRO A 222 -0.62 -5.80 -6.10
C PRO A 222 0.11 -5.85 -4.74
N VAL A 223 0.07 -6.96 -4.00
CA VAL A 223 0.84 -7.10 -2.75
C VAL A 223 2.29 -7.48 -3.01
N LEU A 224 2.56 -8.36 -3.97
CA LEU A 224 3.90 -8.95 -4.15
C LEU A 224 4.78 -8.14 -5.10
N ARG A 225 4.21 -7.35 -6.01
CA ARG A 225 4.94 -6.62 -7.08
C ARG A 225 6.13 -5.82 -6.57
N HIS A 226 5.94 -5.01 -5.53
CA HIS A 226 7.00 -4.17 -4.95
C HIS A 226 7.78 -4.86 -3.84
N ARG A 227 7.59 -6.18 -3.67
CA ARG A 227 8.23 -7.01 -2.64
C ARG A 227 9.06 -8.14 -3.23
N VAL A 228 9.18 -8.18 -4.55
CA VAL A 228 9.99 -9.15 -5.28
C VAL A 228 10.81 -8.36 -6.30
N SER A 229 12.12 -8.60 -6.32
CA SER A 229 13.04 -7.92 -7.23
C SER A 229 13.71 -8.95 -8.16
N THR A 230 13.58 -8.69 -9.45
CA THR A 230 14.18 -9.50 -10.52
C THR A 230 15.64 -9.16 -10.73
N ASN A 231 16.43 -10.16 -11.11
CA ASN A 231 17.82 -9.94 -11.50
C ASN A 231 17.95 -9.49 -12.96
N PHE A 232 19.18 -9.13 -13.35
CA PHE A 232 19.49 -8.69 -14.72
C PHE A 232 19.15 -9.73 -15.79
N GLN A 233 19.26 -11.02 -15.48
CA GLN A 233 18.92 -12.09 -16.41
C GLN A 233 17.42 -12.07 -16.74
N ALA A 234 16.56 -11.95 -15.73
CA ALA A 234 15.12 -11.86 -15.92
C ALA A 234 14.72 -10.63 -16.76
N GLN A 235 15.39 -9.50 -16.54
CA GLN A 235 15.20 -8.29 -17.33
C GLN A 235 15.63 -8.48 -18.79
N ALA A 236 16.77 -9.13 -19.03
CA ALA A 236 17.26 -9.43 -20.37
C ALA A 236 16.36 -10.42 -21.12
N GLU A 237 15.75 -11.37 -20.41
CA GLU A 237 14.77 -12.31 -20.94
C GLU A 237 13.37 -11.69 -21.12
N GLY A 238 13.17 -10.42 -20.70
CA GLY A 238 11.93 -9.69 -20.88
C GLY A 238 10.80 -10.08 -19.94
N PHE A 239 11.11 -10.72 -18.80
CA PHE A 239 10.08 -11.08 -17.82
C PHE A 239 9.58 -9.87 -17.04
N ASP A 240 8.28 -9.58 -17.11
CA ASP A 240 7.63 -8.67 -16.15
C ASP A 240 7.49 -9.37 -14.78
N ILE A 241 7.63 -8.59 -13.73
CA ILE A 241 7.42 -9.06 -12.35
C ILE A 241 6.01 -9.61 -12.15
N ASP A 242 5.02 -9.03 -12.85
CA ASP A 242 3.63 -9.48 -12.77
C ASP A 242 3.45 -10.87 -13.36
N ASP A 243 4.17 -11.20 -14.44
CA ASP A 243 4.14 -12.53 -15.04
C ASP A 243 4.81 -13.57 -14.15
N LEU A 244 5.93 -13.21 -13.50
CA LEU A 244 6.57 -14.07 -12.50
C LEU A 244 5.65 -14.35 -11.32
N ILE A 245 4.94 -13.35 -10.81
CA ILE A 245 3.98 -13.52 -9.71
C ILE A 245 2.79 -14.37 -10.16
N ARG A 246 2.24 -14.16 -11.36
CA ARG A 246 1.16 -14.98 -11.93
C ARG A 246 1.58 -16.45 -12.03
N LYS A 247 2.78 -16.69 -12.57
CA LYS A 247 3.37 -18.03 -12.65
C LYS A 247 3.53 -18.65 -11.27
N LEU A 248 4.08 -17.90 -10.31
CA LEU A 248 4.24 -18.34 -8.93
C LEU A 248 2.90 -18.77 -8.29
N VAL A 249 1.86 -17.94 -8.45
CA VAL A 249 0.53 -18.21 -7.89
C VAL A 249 -0.10 -19.47 -8.50
N ALA A 250 0.18 -19.76 -9.77
CA ALA A 250 -0.27 -20.96 -10.47
C ALA A 250 0.52 -22.22 -10.06
N GLU A 251 1.82 -22.09 -9.81
CA GLU A 251 2.72 -23.22 -9.52
C GLU A 251 2.72 -23.64 -8.05
N VAL A 252 2.48 -22.69 -7.12
CA VAL A 252 2.36 -23.01 -5.68
C VAL A 252 1.06 -23.79 -5.44
N PRO A 253 1.14 -25.09 -5.09
CA PRO A 253 -0.05 -25.91 -5.00
C PRO A 253 -0.83 -25.57 -3.75
N GLU A 254 -2.15 -25.75 -3.84
CA GLU A 254 -3.03 -25.60 -2.69
C GLU A 254 -2.60 -26.57 -1.59
N PRO A 255 -2.69 -26.20 -0.30
CA PRO A 255 -2.36 -27.14 0.77
C PRO A 255 -3.27 -28.36 0.68
N ASN A 256 -2.78 -29.53 1.10
CA ASN A 256 -3.66 -30.69 1.25
C ASN A 256 -4.49 -30.50 2.51
N ILE A 257 -5.81 -30.63 2.39
CA ILE A 257 -6.67 -30.79 3.56
C ILE A 257 -6.37 -32.19 4.11
N PRO A 258 -5.91 -32.34 5.38
CA PRO A 258 -5.80 -33.66 5.97
C PRO A 258 -7.19 -34.29 5.89
N LYS A 259 -7.34 -35.39 5.14
CA LYS A 259 -8.57 -36.17 5.19
C LYS A 259 -8.73 -36.59 6.64
N TYR A 260 -9.88 -36.32 7.25
CA TYR A 260 -10.19 -36.80 8.59
C TYR A 260 -9.83 -38.29 8.66
N GLU A 261 -8.81 -38.64 9.43
CA GLU A 261 -8.59 -40.03 9.82
C GLU A 261 -9.81 -40.38 10.68
N LYS A 262 -10.68 -41.24 10.16
CA LYS A 262 -11.72 -41.87 10.97
C LYS A 262 -11.00 -42.59 12.10
N GLN A 263 -11.12 -42.09 13.33
CA GLN A 263 -10.81 -42.84 14.54
C GLN A 263 -11.71 -44.07 14.63
#